data_AF-A0A1L3SPE8-F1
#
_entry.id   AF-A0A1L3SPE8-F1
#
_cell.length_a   1.000
_cell.length_b   1.000
_cell.length_c   1.000
_cell.angle_alpha   90.00
_cell.angle_beta   90.00
_cell.angle_gamma   90.00
#
_symmetry.space_group_name_H-M   'P 1'
#
loop_
_entity.id
_entity.type
_entity.pdbx_description
1 polymer ?
#
loop_
_entity_poly.entity_id
_entity_poly.type
_entity_poly.pdbx_seq_one_letter_code
_entity_poly.pdbx_strand_id
1 'polypeptide(L)'
;MPDALPDERWAGIRALCEGQPPTHERVAMACGVGPKSIAKRAGQEGWKTLDFRFKRVRGAWNQAMELAARAGAGEELDREMEPIPDEPFEMAPAEVFDPDEEDDPEGRIERIGAMLSFRAEAMLKSAVAGRPLEARQVAALSAMVQLSDRLAAIAREHAQKRQVRSDEELAEAFRLIDERIIYMARCEARRLLTDVFGIAQAEVDAKVPDPDAEPEPEGR
;
A
#
# COMPACT_ATOMS: atom_id res chain seq x y z
N MET A 1 9.68 -46.22 18.16
CA MET A 1 10.10 -45.73 16.83
C MET A 1 8.88 -45.03 16.25
N PRO A 2 8.92 -43.73 15.91
CA PRO A 2 7.80 -43.09 15.24
C PRO A 2 7.55 -43.82 13.90
N ASP A 3 6.27 -43.98 13.55
CA ASP A 3 5.86 -44.65 12.31
C ASP A 3 6.53 -44.01 11.09
N ALA A 4 6.90 -44.84 10.10
CA ALA A 4 7.47 -44.37 8.86
C ALA A 4 6.50 -43.40 8.17
N LEU A 5 7.02 -42.23 7.73
CA LEU A 5 6.21 -41.29 6.97
C LEU A 5 5.72 -41.93 5.66
N PRO A 6 4.49 -41.67 5.23
CA PRO A 6 3.97 -42.09 3.93
C PRO A 6 4.89 -41.66 2.76
N ASP A 7 4.98 -42.50 1.73
CA ASP A 7 5.84 -42.26 0.55
C ASP A 7 5.56 -40.91 -0.13
N GLU A 8 4.29 -40.50 -0.19
CA GLU A 8 3.91 -39.20 -0.74
C GLU A 8 4.50 -38.03 0.07
N ARG A 9 4.52 -38.12 1.41
CA ARG A 9 5.14 -37.10 2.26
C ARG A 9 6.65 -37.04 2.02
N TRP A 10 7.30 -38.20 1.91
CA TRP A 10 8.72 -38.27 1.58
C TRP A 10 9.03 -37.67 0.20
N ALA A 11 8.18 -37.91 -0.79
CA ALA A 11 8.32 -37.31 -2.12
C ALA A 11 8.20 -35.78 -2.08
N GLY A 12 7.24 -35.25 -1.31
CA GLY A 12 7.09 -33.81 -1.11
C GLY A 12 8.29 -33.16 -0.43
N ILE A 13 8.79 -33.78 0.65
CA ILE A 13 9.98 -33.32 1.39
C ILE A 13 11.20 -33.34 0.47
N ARG A 14 11.44 -34.46 -0.21
CA ARG A 14 12.56 -34.62 -1.13
C ARG A 14 12.54 -33.55 -2.22
N ALA A 15 11.40 -33.33 -2.85
CA ALA A 15 11.28 -32.32 -3.90
C ALA A 15 11.65 -30.92 -3.39
N LEU A 16 11.22 -30.54 -2.18
CA LEU A 16 11.60 -29.26 -1.58
C LEU A 16 13.10 -29.18 -1.27
N CYS A 17 13.70 -30.25 -0.74
CA CYS A 17 15.14 -30.32 -0.47
C CYS A 17 15.99 -30.29 -1.75
N GLU A 18 15.49 -30.84 -2.85
CA GLU A 18 16.12 -30.79 -4.18
C GLU A 18 15.87 -29.44 -4.91
N GLY A 19 15.32 -28.44 -4.22
CA GLY A 19 15.15 -27.08 -4.75
C GLY A 19 13.95 -26.92 -5.70
N GLN A 20 13.04 -27.88 -5.76
CA GLN A 20 11.81 -27.70 -6.52
C GLN A 20 10.97 -26.55 -5.94
N PRO A 21 10.24 -25.80 -6.78
CA PRO A 21 9.48 -24.64 -6.32
C PRO A 21 8.55 -24.96 -5.14
N PRO A 22 8.56 -24.17 -4.05
CA PRO A 22 7.71 -24.41 -2.88
C PRO A 22 6.25 -23.99 -3.12
N THR A 23 5.59 -24.65 -4.06
CA THR A 23 4.15 -24.45 -4.34
C THR A 23 3.28 -24.98 -3.20
N HIS A 24 2.07 -24.44 -3.04
CA HIS A 24 1.12 -24.92 -2.04
C HIS A 24 0.82 -26.42 -2.16
N GLU A 25 0.79 -26.98 -3.36
CA GLU A 25 0.59 -28.43 -3.57
C GLU A 25 1.76 -29.25 -3.01
N ARG A 26 2.99 -28.82 -3.27
CA ARG A 26 4.20 -29.53 -2.81
C ARG A 26 4.42 -29.39 -1.30
N VAL A 27 4.12 -28.21 -0.75
CA VAL A 27 4.11 -27.99 0.70
C VAL A 27 3.02 -28.84 1.36
N ALA A 28 1.83 -28.90 0.77
CA ALA A 28 0.73 -29.71 1.29
C ALA A 28 1.07 -31.21 1.28
N MET A 29 1.71 -31.69 0.21
CA MET A 29 2.24 -33.05 0.12
C MET A 29 3.26 -33.33 1.22
N ALA A 30 4.25 -32.45 1.44
CA ALA A 30 5.24 -32.61 2.51
C ALA A 30 4.61 -32.61 3.92
N CYS A 31 3.59 -31.77 4.14
CA CYS A 31 2.84 -31.70 5.39
C CYS A 31 1.77 -32.82 5.51
N GLY A 32 1.50 -33.58 4.45
CA GLY A 32 0.34 -34.47 4.25
C GLY A 32 -0.97 -33.84 4.72
N VAL A 33 -1.27 -32.67 4.20
CA VAL A 33 -2.56 -31.99 4.33
C VAL A 33 -3.10 -31.67 2.94
N GLY A 34 -4.37 -31.25 2.84
CA GLY A 34 -4.92 -30.80 1.57
C GLY A 34 -4.31 -29.46 1.10
N PRO A 35 -4.08 -29.24 -0.20
CA PRO A 35 -3.57 -27.98 -0.74
C PRO A 35 -4.42 -26.75 -0.36
N LYS A 36 -5.74 -26.92 -0.28
CA LYS A 36 -6.67 -25.87 0.16
C LYS A 36 -6.41 -25.42 1.60
N SER A 37 -5.93 -26.31 2.47
CA SER A 37 -5.61 -25.99 3.86
C SER A 37 -4.39 -25.07 3.93
N ILE A 38 -3.36 -25.34 3.11
CA ILE A 38 -2.19 -24.46 2.98
C ILE A 38 -2.60 -23.11 2.40
N ALA A 39 -3.37 -23.08 1.30
CA ALA A 39 -3.81 -21.84 0.67
C ALA A 39 -4.67 -20.97 1.59
N LYS A 40 -5.61 -21.60 2.34
CA LYS A 40 -6.45 -20.91 3.32
C LYS A 40 -5.60 -20.27 4.42
N ARG A 41 -4.66 -21.04 4.98
CA ARG A 41 -3.79 -20.56 6.06
C ARG A 41 -2.83 -19.47 5.59
N ALA A 42 -2.24 -19.63 4.41
CA ALA A 42 -1.42 -18.62 3.76
C ALA A 42 -2.17 -17.30 3.54
N GLY A 43 -3.45 -17.37 3.14
CA GLY A 43 -4.30 -16.17 3.00
C GLY A 43 -4.64 -15.49 4.33
N GLN A 44 -4.92 -16.28 5.38
CA GLN A 44 -5.21 -15.77 6.72
C GLN A 44 -3.99 -15.10 7.38
N GLU A 45 -2.81 -15.66 7.16
CA GLU A 45 -1.56 -15.20 7.75
C GLU A 45 -0.77 -14.25 6.83
N GLY A 46 -1.32 -13.93 5.65
CA GLY A 46 -0.71 -12.96 4.72
C GLY A 46 0.65 -13.38 4.15
N TRP A 47 0.83 -14.68 3.87
CA TRP A 47 2.11 -15.19 3.36
C TRP A 47 2.47 -14.56 2.01
N LYS A 48 3.67 -13.99 1.90
CA LYS A 48 4.22 -13.50 0.63
C LYS A 48 4.82 -14.66 -0.15
N THR A 49 3.99 -15.37 -0.92
CA THR A 49 4.42 -16.51 -1.76
C THR A 49 4.64 -16.08 -3.21
N LEU A 50 5.69 -16.65 -3.83
CA LEU A 50 5.93 -16.47 -5.26
C LEU A 50 4.92 -17.29 -6.07
N ASP A 51 4.28 -16.67 -7.06
CA ASP A 51 3.36 -17.39 -7.96
C ASP A 51 4.11 -18.10 -9.09
N PHE A 52 4.44 -19.36 -8.85
CA PHE A 52 5.17 -20.22 -9.78
C PHE A 52 4.36 -20.68 -11.02
N ARG A 53 3.09 -20.25 -11.16
CA ARG A 53 2.33 -20.44 -12.42
C ARG A 53 2.90 -19.58 -13.53
N PHE A 54 3.45 -18.41 -13.21
CA PHE A 54 4.08 -17.54 -14.19
C PHE A 54 5.43 -18.11 -14.64
N LYS A 55 5.59 -18.30 -15.95
CA LYS A 55 6.82 -18.84 -16.56
C LYS A 55 8.08 -18.04 -16.15
N ARG A 56 7.96 -16.71 -16.06
CA ARG A 56 9.06 -15.81 -15.64
C ARG A 56 9.55 -16.09 -14.21
N VAL A 57 8.64 -16.35 -13.28
CA VAL A 57 8.96 -16.62 -11.86
C VAL A 57 9.66 -17.96 -11.75
N ARG A 58 9.18 -18.97 -12.48
CA ARG A 58 9.81 -20.29 -12.55
C ARG A 58 11.20 -20.22 -13.18
N GLY A 59 11.38 -19.42 -14.23
CA GLY A 59 12.67 -19.19 -14.87
C GLY A 59 13.70 -18.57 -13.91
N ALA A 60 13.32 -17.48 -13.24
CA ALA A 60 14.18 -16.82 -12.26
C ALA A 60 14.53 -17.73 -11.06
N TRP A 61 13.58 -18.53 -10.59
CA TRP A 61 13.82 -19.52 -9.53
C TRP A 61 14.86 -20.57 -9.93
N ASN A 62 14.71 -21.15 -11.11
CA ASN A 62 15.64 -22.16 -11.61
C ASN A 62 17.05 -21.57 -11.78
N GLN A 63 17.15 -20.35 -12.31
CA GLN A 63 18.42 -19.66 -12.48
C GLN A 63 19.10 -19.36 -11.12
N ALA A 64 18.34 -18.93 -10.12
CA ALA A 64 18.85 -18.72 -8.77
C ALA A 64 19.37 -20.03 -8.16
N MET A 65 18.67 -21.16 -8.40
CA MET A 65 19.10 -22.46 -7.88
C MET A 65 20.33 -23.01 -8.58
N GLU A 66 20.47 -22.77 -9.89
CA GLU A 66 21.67 -23.09 -10.64
C GLU A 66 22.88 -22.29 -10.13
N LEU A 67 22.72 -20.99 -9.88
CA LEU A 67 23.76 -20.15 -9.30
C LEU A 67 24.16 -20.63 -7.90
N ALA A 68 23.19 -20.97 -7.05
CA ALA A 68 23.46 -21.52 -5.72
C ALA A 68 24.21 -22.86 -5.77
N ALA A 69 23.89 -23.72 -6.75
CA ALA A 69 24.59 -24.98 -6.95
C ALA A 69 26.03 -24.77 -7.42
N ARG A 70 26.27 -23.81 -8.33
CA ARG A 70 27.61 -23.45 -8.83
C ARG A 70 28.48 -22.83 -7.74
N ALA A 71 27.91 -21.91 -6.95
CA ALA A 71 28.58 -21.35 -5.78
C ALA A 71 28.92 -22.45 -4.74
N GLY A 72 27.99 -23.37 -4.50
CA GLY A 72 28.22 -24.52 -3.61
C GLY A 72 29.28 -25.50 -4.12
N ALA A 73 29.47 -25.59 -5.44
CA ALA A 73 30.53 -26.38 -6.07
C ALA A 73 31.91 -25.69 -6.05
N GLY A 74 32.00 -24.49 -5.49
CA GLY A 74 33.25 -23.74 -5.37
C GLY A 74 33.72 -23.09 -6.67
N GLU A 75 32.85 -22.90 -7.66
CA GLU A 75 33.17 -22.04 -8.80
C GLU A 75 33.33 -20.59 -8.31
N GLU A 76 34.51 -20.01 -8.50
CA GLU A 76 34.71 -18.56 -8.40
C GLU A 76 33.81 -17.87 -9.44
N LEU A 77 32.80 -17.16 -8.95
CA LEU A 77 31.87 -16.39 -9.77
C LEU A 77 32.42 -15.02 -10.18
N ASP A 78 33.68 -14.73 -9.86
CA ASP A 78 34.41 -13.54 -10.29
C ASP A 78 35.14 -13.85 -11.60
N ARG A 79 34.48 -13.62 -12.74
CA ARG A 79 35.22 -13.45 -14.00
C ARG A 79 35.88 -12.07 -13.94
N GLU A 80 37.22 -12.02 -14.04
CA GLU A 80 37.95 -10.77 -14.27
C GLU A 80 37.27 -9.98 -15.38
N MET A 81 36.76 -8.81 -15.01
CA MET A 81 35.88 -7.99 -15.83
C MET A 81 36.72 -7.24 -16.85
N GLU A 82 36.40 -7.34 -18.14
CA GLU A 82 36.94 -6.41 -19.12
C GLU A 82 36.58 -4.97 -18.69
N PRO A 83 37.53 -4.03 -18.78
CA PRO A 83 37.30 -2.66 -18.37
C PRO A 83 36.13 -2.09 -19.15
N ILE A 84 35.22 -1.42 -18.44
CA ILE A 84 34.11 -0.68 -19.03
C ILE A 84 34.72 0.36 -19.98
N PRO A 85 34.33 0.40 -21.27
CA PRO A 85 34.75 1.45 -22.17
C PRO A 85 34.35 2.80 -21.57
N ASP A 86 35.30 3.75 -21.52
CA ASP A 86 35.12 5.15 -21.08
C ASP A 86 34.23 5.96 -22.05
N GLU A 87 33.32 5.30 -22.78
CA GLU A 87 32.30 6.01 -23.53
C GLU A 87 31.23 6.49 -22.56
N PRO A 88 30.96 7.81 -22.49
CA PRO A 88 29.88 8.32 -21.67
C PRO A 88 28.59 7.66 -22.14
N PHE A 89 27.97 6.90 -21.24
CA PHE A 89 26.62 6.40 -21.43
C PHE A 89 25.75 7.63 -21.72
N GLU A 90 25.25 7.78 -22.95
CA GLU A 90 24.28 8.82 -23.29
C GLU A 90 23.07 8.59 -22.40
N MET A 91 23.03 9.30 -21.27
CA MET A 91 21.80 9.53 -20.55
C MET A 91 20.85 10.19 -21.54
N ALA A 92 19.76 9.50 -21.88
CA ALA A 92 18.58 10.20 -22.34
C ALA A 92 18.36 11.37 -21.37
N PRO A 93 18.15 12.61 -21.89
CA PRO A 93 18.13 13.79 -21.05
C PRO A 93 17.15 13.52 -19.91
N ALA A 94 17.67 13.60 -18.69
CA ALA A 94 16.82 13.63 -17.51
C ALA A 94 15.81 14.75 -17.79
N GLU A 95 14.55 14.39 -17.99
CA GLU A 95 13.47 15.37 -17.94
C GLU A 95 13.68 16.14 -16.64
N VAL A 96 13.79 17.44 -16.84
CA VAL A 96 14.55 18.37 -16.03
C VAL A 96 14.06 18.30 -14.59
N PHE A 97 14.95 17.96 -13.68
CA PHE A 97 14.79 18.25 -12.27
C PHE A 97 14.61 19.76 -12.15
N ASP A 98 13.38 20.20 -11.92
CA ASP A 98 13.08 21.57 -11.51
C ASP A 98 13.02 21.59 -9.97
N PRO A 99 14.09 22.03 -9.28
CA PRO A 99 14.10 22.12 -7.83
C PRO A 99 13.09 23.13 -7.27
N ASP A 100 12.54 24.01 -8.12
CA ASP A 100 11.67 25.12 -7.74
C ASP A 100 10.17 24.84 -7.95
N GLU A 101 9.79 23.63 -8.40
CA GLU A 101 8.38 23.22 -8.44
C GLU A 101 7.90 22.97 -7.00
N GLU A 102 7.00 23.85 -6.54
CA GLU A 102 6.51 23.92 -5.16
C GLU A 102 5.58 22.75 -4.87
N ASP A 103 6.15 21.55 -4.76
CA ASP A 103 5.34 20.37 -4.51
C ASP A 103 4.89 20.28 -3.08
N ASP A 104 3.56 20.17 -2.93
CA ASP A 104 2.94 19.66 -1.73
C ASP A 104 3.67 18.35 -1.32
N PRO A 105 3.91 18.13 -0.01
CA PRO A 105 4.58 16.93 0.51
C PRO A 105 4.19 15.61 -0.17
N GLU A 106 2.96 15.44 -0.63
CA GLU A 106 2.55 14.25 -1.38
C GLU A 106 3.11 14.14 -2.78
N GLY A 107 3.10 15.22 -3.56
CA GLY A 107 3.72 15.24 -4.90
C GLY A 107 5.20 14.86 -4.80
N ARG A 108 5.87 15.37 -3.75
CA ARG A 108 7.27 15.03 -3.46
C ARG A 108 7.47 13.56 -3.13
N ILE A 109 6.59 12.97 -2.32
CA ILE A 109 6.62 11.54 -1.97
C ILE A 109 6.38 10.67 -3.21
N GLU A 110 5.42 11.03 -4.05
CA GLU A 110 5.08 10.32 -5.27
C GLU A 110 6.25 10.33 -6.27
N ARG A 111 6.87 11.51 -6.49
CA ARG A 111 8.03 11.62 -7.36
C ARG A 111 9.25 10.85 -6.87
N ILE A 112 9.57 10.95 -5.57
CA ILE A 112 10.69 10.17 -5.00
C ILE A 112 10.40 8.67 -5.13
N GLY A 113 9.16 8.25 -4.87
CA GLY A 113 8.72 6.86 -5.07
C GLY A 113 8.86 6.39 -6.52
N ALA A 114 8.46 7.20 -7.49
CA ALA A 114 8.59 6.92 -8.91
C ALA A 114 10.07 6.79 -9.33
N MET A 115 10.94 7.69 -8.87
CA MET A 115 12.37 7.66 -9.13
C MET A 115 13.04 6.39 -8.58
N LEU A 116 12.74 6.04 -7.31
CA LEU A 116 13.27 4.82 -6.69
C LEU A 116 12.80 3.55 -7.41
N SER A 117 11.53 3.53 -7.83
CA SER A 117 10.94 2.42 -8.58
C SER A 117 11.58 2.26 -9.96
N PHE A 118 11.75 3.36 -10.70
CA PHE A 118 12.41 3.37 -12.00
C PHE A 118 13.86 2.86 -11.91
N ARG A 119 14.60 3.31 -10.90
CA ARG A 119 16.00 2.92 -10.70
C ARG A 119 16.14 1.46 -10.26
N ALA A 120 15.23 0.97 -9.42
CA ALA A 120 15.15 -0.45 -9.08
C ALA A 120 14.81 -1.31 -10.31
N GLU A 121 13.88 -0.86 -11.16
CA GLU A 121 13.53 -1.54 -12.40
C GLU A 121 14.70 -1.61 -13.37
N ALA A 122 15.48 -0.53 -13.52
CA ALA A 122 16.68 -0.52 -14.35
C ALA A 122 17.72 -1.54 -13.88
N MET A 123 17.94 -1.65 -12.56
CA MET A 123 18.85 -2.66 -11.97
C MET A 123 18.31 -4.08 -12.12
N LEU A 124 17.00 -4.28 -12.07
CA LEU A 124 16.40 -5.59 -12.29
C LEU A 124 16.43 -6.00 -13.77
N LYS A 125 16.25 -5.05 -14.70
CA LYS A 125 16.36 -5.31 -16.15
C LYS A 125 17.76 -5.76 -16.55
N SER A 126 18.81 -5.17 -15.97
CA SER A 126 20.18 -5.63 -16.22
C SER A 126 20.40 -7.06 -15.71
N ALA A 127 19.82 -7.40 -14.55
CA ALA A 127 19.85 -8.75 -14.01
C ALA A 127 19.12 -9.77 -14.91
N VAL A 128 17.93 -9.42 -15.40
CA VAL A 128 17.14 -10.24 -16.32
C VAL A 128 17.83 -10.44 -17.67
N ALA A 129 18.63 -9.46 -18.12
CA ALA A 129 19.46 -9.56 -19.32
C ALA A 129 20.70 -10.47 -19.14
N GLY A 130 20.84 -11.14 -17.99
CA GLY A 130 21.93 -12.08 -17.71
C GLY A 130 23.19 -11.43 -17.13
N ARG A 131 23.14 -10.16 -16.74
CA ARG A 131 24.26 -9.51 -16.02
C ARG A 131 24.14 -9.79 -14.52
N PRO A 132 25.15 -10.36 -13.86
CA PRO A 132 25.08 -10.61 -12.42
C PRO A 132 25.02 -9.28 -11.65
N LEU A 133 24.24 -9.26 -10.56
CA LEU A 133 24.21 -8.14 -9.62
C LEU A 133 25.29 -8.35 -8.56
N GLU A 134 26.11 -7.34 -8.31
CA GLU A 134 27.12 -7.33 -7.26
C GLU A 134 26.48 -7.15 -5.86
N ALA A 135 27.17 -7.56 -4.79
CA ALA A 135 26.65 -7.45 -3.42
C ALA A 135 26.22 -6.02 -3.03
N ARG A 136 26.98 -5.00 -3.48
CA ARG A 136 26.61 -3.59 -3.27
C ARG A 136 25.31 -3.20 -3.99
N GLN A 137 25.05 -3.80 -5.16
CA GLN A 137 23.86 -3.53 -5.96
C GLN A 137 22.64 -4.22 -5.35
N VAL A 138 22.80 -5.42 -4.81
CA VAL A 138 21.75 -6.12 -4.04
C VAL A 138 21.40 -5.33 -2.77
N ALA A 139 22.40 -4.83 -2.05
CA ALA A 139 22.17 -3.98 -0.86
C ALA A 139 21.45 -2.68 -1.22
N ALA A 140 21.87 -2.01 -2.30
CA ALA A 140 21.20 -0.80 -2.80
C ALA A 140 19.76 -1.08 -3.23
N LEU A 141 19.50 -2.19 -3.92
CA LEU A 141 18.16 -2.61 -4.31
C LEU A 141 17.26 -2.85 -3.09
N SER A 142 17.77 -3.55 -2.08
CA SER A 142 17.06 -3.78 -0.81
C SER A 142 16.71 -2.47 -0.11
N ALA A 143 17.66 -1.54 -0.03
CA ALA A 143 17.43 -0.22 0.55
C ALA A 143 16.39 0.60 -0.23
N MET A 144 16.43 0.57 -1.57
CA MET A 144 15.43 1.25 -2.41
C MET A 144 14.02 0.67 -2.23
N VAL A 145 13.89 -0.66 -2.11
CA VAL A 145 12.60 -1.32 -1.84
C VAL A 145 12.07 -0.91 -0.46
N GLN A 146 12.91 -0.93 0.57
CA GLN A 146 12.50 -0.52 1.92
C GLN A 146 12.11 0.96 2.01
N LEU A 147 12.83 1.84 1.32
CA LEU A 147 12.50 3.27 1.24
C LEU A 147 11.18 3.50 0.50
N SER A 148 10.93 2.75 -0.57
CA SER A 148 9.68 2.82 -1.33
C SER A 148 8.48 2.38 -0.47
N ASP A 149 8.62 1.29 0.29
CA ASP A 149 7.60 0.83 1.24
C ASP A 149 7.31 1.88 2.32
N ARG A 150 8.35 2.55 2.83
CA ARG A 150 8.21 3.60 3.84
C ARG A 150 7.51 4.85 3.30
N LEU A 151 7.84 5.27 2.08
CA LEU A 151 7.19 6.39 1.40
C LEU A 151 5.71 6.10 1.15
N ALA A 152 5.37 4.88 0.72
CA ALA A 152 3.99 4.46 0.56
C ALA A 152 3.22 4.44 1.90
N ALA A 153 3.87 4.10 3.02
CA ALA A 153 3.26 4.17 4.34
C ALA A 153 2.96 5.61 4.77
N ILE A 154 3.91 6.53 4.58
CA ILE A 154 3.75 7.96 4.91
C ILE A 154 2.63 8.57 4.05
N ALA A 155 2.59 8.26 2.75
CA ALA A 155 1.52 8.73 1.87
C ALA A 155 0.12 8.30 2.35
N ARG A 156 -0.04 7.04 2.78
CA ARG A 156 -1.33 6.56 3.33
C ARG A 156 -1.71 7.29 4.62
N GLU A 157 -0.74 7.52 5.51
CA GLU A 157 -0.98 8.24 6.76
C GLU A 157 -1.43 9.69 6.50
N HIS A 158 -0.80 10.37 5.55
CA HIS A 158 -1.17 11.73 5.13
C HIS A 158 -2.55 11.78 4.48
N ALA A 159 -2.88 10.81 3.62
CA ALA A 159 -4.22 10.68 3.04
C ALA A 159 -5.31 10.49 4.12
N GLN A 160 -5.06 9.60 5.09
CA GLN A 160 -5.99 9.37 6.21
C GLN A 160 -6.21 10.62 7.06
N LYS A 161 -5.13 11.32 7.45
CA LYS A 161 -5.24 12.56 8.25
C LYS A 161 -6.04 13.65 7.52
N ARG A 162 -5.85 13.78 6.20
CA ARG A 162 -6.60 14.77 5.40
C ARG A 162 -8.07 14.41 5.26
N GLN A 163 -8.38 13.12 5.09
CA GLN A 163 -9.76 12.64 5.07
C GLN A 163 -10.47 12.95 6.39
N VAL A 164 -9.83 12.67 7.53
CA VAL A 164 -10.40 12.99 8.86
C VAL A 164 -10.67 14.50 9.00
N ARG A 165 -9.71 15.34 8.60
CA ARG A 165 -9.90 16.81 8.63
C ARG A 165 -11.04 17.27 7.72
N SER A 166 -11.14 16.71 6.52
CA SER A 166 -12.21 17.02 5.57
C SER A 166 -13.58 16.56 6.08
N ASP A 167 -13.66 15.41 6.75
CA ASP A 167 -14.91 14.91 7.34
C ASP A 167 -15.36 15.81 8.51
N GLU A 168 -14.42 16.33 9.31
CA GLU A 168 -14.71 17.28 10.39
C GLU A 168 -15.21 18.63 9.84
N GLU A 169 -14.57 19.16 8.80
CA GLU A 169 -15.02 20.37 8.10
C GLU A 169 -16.41 20.19 7.47
N LEU A 170 -16.67 19.03 6.86
CA LEU A 170 -17.98 18.69 6.29
C LEU A 170 -19.06 18.56 7.38
N ALA A 171 -18.72 17.93 8.52
CA ALA A 171 -19.63 17.82 9.65
C ALA A 171 -19.99 19.19 10.23
N GLU A 172 -19.03 20.12 10.31
CA GLU A 172 -19.29 21.50 10.72
C GLU A 172 -20.18 22.23 9.73
N ALA A 173 -19.93 22.10 8.43
CA ALA A 173 -20.80 22.69 7.41
C ALA A 173 -22.24 22.14 7.51
N PHE A 174 -22.41 20.85 7.79
CA PHE A 174 -23.73 20.28 8.03
C PHE A 174 -24.38 20.78 9.31
N ARG A 175 -23.63 21.00 10.40
CA ARG A 175 -24.15 21.63 11.63
C ARG A 175 -24.70 23.02 11.33
N LEU A 176 -23.95 23.86 10.64
CA LEU A 176 -24.38 25.22 10.27
C LEU A 176 -25.62 25.22 9.37
N ILE A 177 -25.69 24.27 8.42
CA ILE A 177 -26.87 24.10 7.56
C ILE A 177 -28.09 23.67 8.39
N ASP A 178 -27.93 22.72 9.30
CA ASP A 178 -29.02 22.24 10.16
C ASP A 178 -29.54 23.36 11.07
N GLU A 179 -28.65 24.11 11.71
CA GLU A 179 -29.00 25.31 12.49
C GLU A 179 -29.78 26.32 11.65
N ARG A 180 -29.34 26.54 10.40
CA ARG A 180 -30.03 27.45 9.48
C ARG A 180 -31.40 26.93 9.05
N ILE A 181 -31.54 25.62 8.81
CA ILE A 181 -32.82 24.99 8.47
C ILE A 181 -33.80 25.14 9.63
N ILE A 182 -33.35 24.84 10.86
CA ILE A 182 -34.16 24.99 12.07
C ILE A 182 -34.57 26.45 12.26
N TYR A 183 -33.65 27.39 12.09
CA TYR A 183 -33.95 28.83 12.13
C TYR A 183 -35.07 29.20 11.14
N MET A 184 -34.89 28.85 9.86
CA MET A 184 -35.88 29.17 8.83
C MET A 184 -37.24 28.50 9.08
N ALA A 185 -37.23 27.25 9.54
CA ALA A 185 -38.45 26.52 9.88
C ALA A 185 -39.21 27.19 11.03
N ARG A 186 -38.50 27.69 12.05
CA ARG A 186 -39.11 28.47 13.16
C ARG A 186 -39.68 29.79 12.67
N CYS A 187 -38.94 30.55 11.87
CA CYS A 187 -39.44 31.80 11.29
C CYS A 187 -40.70 31.56 10.45
N GLU A 188 -40.68 30.53 9.60
CA GLU A 188 -41.81 30.21 8.73
C GLU A 188 -43.02 29.69 9.52
N ALA A 189 -42.81 28.87 10.56
CA ALA A 189 -43.87 28.45 11.46
C ALA A 189 -44.54 29.63 12.17
N ARG A 190 -43.74 30.57 12.69
CA ARG A 190 -44.24 31.82 13.32
C ARG A 190 -45.07 32.62 12.32
N ARG A 191 -44.55 32.81 11.11
CA ARG A 191 -45.24 33.50 10.01
C ARG A 191 -46.58 32.86 9.66
N LEU A 192 -46.64 31.53 9.50
CA LEU A 192 -47.87 30.82 9.19
C LEU A 192 -48.91 30.94 10.32
N LEU A 193 -48.51 30.79 11.58
CA LEU A 193 -49.41 30.88 12.74
C LEU A 193 -50.05 32.28 12.86
N THR A 194 -49.28 33.33 12.59
CA THR A 194 -49.79 34.72 12.64
C THR A 194 -50.57 35.09 11.39
N ASP A 195 -50.00 34.90 10.19
CA ASP A 195 -50.56 35.42 8.94
C ASP A 195 -51.73 34.57 8.40
N VAL A 196 -51.66 33.24 8.56
CA VAL A 196 -52.66 32.32 7.98
C VAL A 196 -53.70 31.93 9.01
N PHE A 197 -53.26 31.64 10.25
CA PHE A 197 -54.15 31.15 11.30
C PHE A 197 -54.63 32.24 12.26
N GLY A 198 -54.10 33.47 12.18
CA GLY A 198 -54.55 34.61 12.98
C GLY A 198 -54.31 34.45 14.49
N ILE A 199 -53.35 33.62 14.88
CA ILE A 199 -53.01 33.40 16.29
C ILE A 199 -52.30 34.64 16.82
N ALA A 200 -52.64 35.04 18.04
CA ALA A 200 -52.03 36.21 18.68
C ALA A 200 -50.52 35.98 18.91
N GLN A 201 -49.71 37.00 18.65
CA GLN A 201 -48.24 36.93 18.74
C GLN A 201 -47.74 36.37 20.08
N ALA A 202 -48.36 36.77 21.20
CA ALA A 202 -48.00 36.28 22.52
C ALA A 202 -48.20 34.76 22.70
N GLU A 203 -49.20 34.17 22.01
CA GLU A 203 -49.41 32.72 22.02
C GLU A 203 -48.41 32.01 21.10
N VAL A 204 -48.03 32.63 19.99
CA VAL A 204 -46.98 32.12 19.08
C VAL A 204 -45.63 32.12 19.80
N ASP A 205 -45.25 33.19 20.49
CA ASP A 205 -44.00 33.30 21.23
C ASP A 205 -43.89 32.26 22.36
N ALA A 206 -45.01 31.91 23.00
CA ALA A 206 -45.06 30.88 24.02
C ALA A 206 -44.86 29.45 23.47
N LYS A 207 -45.25 29.19 22.21
CA LYS A 207 -45.23 27.85 21.59
C LYS A 207 -44.05 27.63 20.65
N VAL A 208 -43.59 28.68 19.98
CA VAL A 208 -42.44 28.69 19.07
C VAL A 208 -41.59 29.90 19.46
N PRO A 209 -40.61 29.72 20.37
CA PRO A 209 -39.75 30.80 20.83
C PRO A 209 -39.13 31.55 19.65
N ASP A 210 -38.98 32.86 19.81
CA ASP A 210 -38.33 33.68 18.80
C ASP A 210 -36.87 33.22 18.64
N PRO A 211 -36.45 32.80 17.43
CA PRO A 211 -35.08 32.38 17.22
C PRO A 211 -34.05 33.51 17.41
N ASP A 212 -34.48 34.78 17.38
CA ASP A 212 -33.62 35.96 17.60
C ASP A 212 -33.74 36.52 19.04
N ALA A 213 -34.51 35.88 19.94
CA ALA A 213 -34.54 36.28 21.34
C ALA A 213 -33.18 35.98 22.00
N GLU A 214 -32.60 36.98 22.69
CA GLU A 214 -31.41 36.75 23.50
C GLU A 214 -31.67 35.65 24.54
N PRO A 215 -30.75 34.69 24.72
CA PRO A 215 -30.92 33.68 25.75
C PRO A 215 -31.02 34.38 27.11
N GLU A 216 -32.03 34.03 27.90
CA GLU A 216 -32.14 34.56 29.27
C GLU A 216 -30.83 34.25 30.01
N PRO A 217 -30.23 35.24 30.69
CA PRO A 217 -29.01 34.99 31.45
C PRO A 217 -29.31 33.92 32.49
N GLU A 218 -28.68 32.75 32.36
CA GLU A 218 -28.79 31.67 33.33
C GLU A 218 -28.50 32.22 34.73
N GLY A 219 -29.55 32.32 35.54
CA GLY A 219 -29.49 32.85 36.89
C GLY A 219 -28.54 32.02 37.75
N ARG A 220 -27.64 32.71 38.46
CA ARG A 220 -26.80 32.17 39.53
C ARG A 220 -27.62 31.57 40.66
#